data_AF-A0A0W0GBT0-F1
#
_entry.id   AF-A0A0W0GBT0-F1
#
_cell.length_a   1.000
_cell.length_b   1.000
_cell.length_c   1.000
_cell.angle_alpha   90.00
_cell.angle_beta   90.00
_cell.angle_gamma   90.00
#
_symmetry.space_group_name_H-M   'P 1'
#
loop_
_entity.id
_entity.type
_entity.pdbx_description
1 polymer ?
#
loop_
_entity_poly.entity_id
_entity_poly.type
_entity_poly.pdbx_seq_one_letter_code
_entity_poly.pdbx_strand_id
1 'polypeptide(L)'
;MTFTITTSLSCVLLSISIWIIYLNRKRPGKLPPGPKGYPLVGNIFQLQNRPWHAYVEWKKTYGDIVYLRLFNQDVIVLRAPSGSD
;
A
#
# COMPACT_ATOMS: atom_id res chain seq x y z
N MET A 1 28.18 -0.52 29.16
CA MET A 1 27.28 0.54 28.63
C MET A 1 26.94 0.31 27.16
N THR A 2 27.88 -0.07 26.29
CA THR A 2 27.61 -0.35 24.87
C THR A 2 26.69 -1.57 24.65
N PHE A 3 26.91 -2.68 25.37
CA PHE A 3 26.11 -3.89 25.21
C PHE A 3 24.61 -3.69 25.52
N THR A 4 24.27 -2.89 26.53
CA THR A 4 22.87 -2.59 26.90
C THR A 4 22.18 -1.70 25.87
N ILE A 5 22.93 -0.82 25.21
CA ILE A 5 22.42 0.04 24.13
C ILE A 5 22.14 -0.82 22.89
N THR A 6 23.04 -1.73 22.53
CA THR A 6 22.86 -2.62 21.37
C THR A 6 21.68 -3.56 21.55
N THR A 7 21.49 -4.14 22.75
CA THR A 7 20.35 -5.03 23.02
C THR A 7 19.03 -4.27 23.02
N SER A 8 18.97 -3.08 23.64
CA SER A 8 17.79 -2.22 23.60
C SER A 8 17.41 -1.84 22.17
N LEU A 9 18.40 -1.41 21.36
CA LEU A 9 18.18 -1.06 19.96
C LEU A 9 17.67 -2.25 19.15
N SER A 10 18.24 -3.43 19.36
CA SER A 10 17.80 -4.67 18.69
C SER A 10 16.35 -5.01 19.04
N CYS A 11 15.96 -4.92 20.32
CA CYS A 11 14.58 -5.14 20.76
C CYS A 11 13.59 -4.16 20.11
N VAL A 12 13.97 -2.88 19.98
CA VAL A 12 13.15 -1.86 19.32
C VAL A 12 12.99 -2.16 17.82
N LEU A 13 14.06 -2.54 17.14
CA LEU A 13 14.00 -2.89 15.71
C LEU A 13 13.14 -4.14 15.47
N LEU A 14 13.24 -5.14 16.35
CA LEU A 14 12.42 -6.35 16.29
C LEU A 14 10.94 -6.03 16.51
N SER A 15 10.61 -5.21 17.51
CA SER A 15 9.21 -4.85 17.78
C SER A 15 8.59 -4.05 16.64
N ILE A 16 9.33 -3.10 16.04
CA ILE A 16 8.91 -2.36 14.85
C ILE A 16 8.68 -3.31 13.67
N SER A 17 9.62 -4.25 13.43
CA SER A 17 9.51 -5.21 12.33
C SER A 17 8.28 -6.11 12.48
N ILE A 18 8.05 -6.64 13.68
CA ILE A 18 6.87 -7.46 14.00
C ILE A 18 5.59 -6.65 13.79
N TRP A 19 5.57 -5.39 14.23
CA TRP A 19 4.42 -4.50 14.06
C TRP A 19 4.11 -4.23 12.58
N ILE A 20 5.13 -3.97 11.77
CA ILE A 20 4.98 -3.80 10.31
C ILE A 20 4.43 -5.07 9.65
N ILE A 21 4.93 -6.24 10.04
CA ILE A 21 4.45 -7.52 9.50
C ILE A 21 2.98 -7.75 9.90
N TYR A 22 2.62 -7.47 11.15
CA TYR A 22 1.24 -7.58 11.64
C TYR A 22 0.29 -6.66 10.86
N LEU A 23 0.70 -5.42 10.59
CA LEU A 23 -0.08 -4.48 9.78
C LEU A 23 -0.25 -4.96 8.33
N ASN A 24 0.79 -5.55 7.75
CA ASN A 24 0.75 -6.08 6.38
C ASN A 24 -0.10 -7.35 6.23
N ARG A 25 -0.32 -8.11 7.31
CA ARG A 25 -1.17 -9.32 7.29
C ARG A 25 -2.66 -9.02 7.18
N LYS A 26 -3.12 -7.80 7.48
CA LYS A 26 -4.53 -7.39 7.39
C LYS A 26 -4.99 -7.06 5.96
N ARG A 27 -4.46 -7.73 4.93
CA ARG A 27 -5.00 -7.59 3.56
C ARG A 27 -6.24 -8.46 3.47
N PRO A 28 -7.45 -7.90 3.31
CA PRO A 28 -8.65 -8.71 3.11
C PRO A 28 -8.46 -9.61 1.89
N GLY A 29 -8.92 -10.86 1.99
CA GLY A 29 -8.83 -11.83 0.91
C GLY A 29 -9.64 -11.38 -0.30
N LYS A 30 -9.09 -11.63 -1.50
CA LYS A 30 -9.67 -11.30 -2.83
C LYS A 30 -9.88 -9.81 -3.09
N LEU A 31 -8.88 -8.98 -2.82
CA LEU A 31 -8.85 -7.64 -3.38
C LEU A 31 -8.52 -7.69 -4.89
N PRO A 32 -9.05 -6.74 -5.68
CA PRO A 32 -8.62 -6.56 -7.07
C PRO A 32 -7.11 -6.37 -7.17
N PRO A 33 -6.50 -6.61 -8.34
CA PRO A 33 -5.09 -6.34 -8.55
C PRO A 33 -4.79 -4.84 -8.36
N GLY A 34 -3.58 -4.54 -7.87
CA GLY A 34 -3.20 -3.15 -7.65
C GLY A 34 -1.79 -2.97 -7.09
N PRO A 35 -1.28 -1.74 -7.10
CA PRO A 35 0.05 -1.40 -6.63
C PRO A 35 0.22 -1.71 -5.14
N LYS A 36 1.38 -2.26 -4.77
CA LYS A 36 1.69 -2.58 -3.37
C LYS A 36 1.92 -1.28 -2.58
N GLY A 37 0.99 -0.94 -1.69
CA GLY A 37 1.13 0.20 -0.77
C GLY A 37 2.08 -0.09 0.40
N TYR A 38 2.64 0.99 0.97
CA TYR A 38 3.45 0.96 2.19
C TYR A 38 2.59 0.65 3.43
N PRO A 39 3.19 0.07 4.49
CA PRO A 39 2.49 -0.09 5.77
C PRO A 39 2.04 1.30 6.30
N LEU A 40 0.87 1.35 6.94
CA LEU A 40 0.20 2.54 7.51
C LEU A 40 -0.35 3.56 6.50
N VAL A 41 0.45 4.00 5.52
CA VAL A 41 0.10 5.08 4.59
C VAL A 41 -0.52 4.58 3.27
N GLY A 42 -0.29 3.31 2.92
CA GLY A 42 -0.73 2.74 1.65
C GLY A 42 0.03 3.31 0.45
N ASN A 43 -0.70 3.64 -0.62
CA ASN A 43 -0.21 4.10 -1.92
C ASN A 43 -0.10 5.63 -2.04
N ILE A 44 -0.28 6.38 -0.95
CA ILE A 44 -0.25 7.86 -0.97
C ILE A 44 1.05 8.40 -1.53
N PHE A 45 2.20 7.86 -1.10
CA PHE A 45 3.50 8.30 -1.62
C PHE A 45 3.72 7.96 -3.10
N GLN A 46 2.95 7.02 -3.65
CA GLN A 46 2.99 6.68 -5.06
C GLN A 46 2.07 7.60 -5.88
N LEU A 47 1.06 8.19 -5.24
CA LEU A 47 0.31 9.32 -5.77
C LEU A 47 1.16 10.58 -5.58
N GLN A 48 2.06 10.83 -6.52
CA GLN A 48 2.81 12.09 -6.59
C GLN A 48 1.86 13.29 -6.79
N ASN A 49 2.40 14.50 -6.98
CA ASN A 49 1.64 15.73 -7.23
C ASN A 49 0.55 15.63 -8.32
N ARG A 50 0.63 14.62 -9.19
CA ARG A 50 -0.29 14.38 -10.30
C ARG A 50 -0.90 12.97 -10.21
N PRO A 51 -1.91 12.73 -9.35
CA PRO A 51 -2.44 11.39 -9.09
C PRO A 51 -3.02 10.70 -10.34
N TRP A 52 -3.52 11.48 -11.30
CA TRP A 52 -4.03 10.96 -12.56
C TRP A 52 -2.97 10.25 -13.41
N HIS A 53 -1.69 10.67 -13.35
CA HIS A 53 -0.63 9.96 -14.08
C HIS A 53 -0.43 8.56 -13.50
N ALA A 54 -0.39 8.44 -12.17
CA ALA A 54 -0.29 7.15 -11.49
C ALA A 54 -1.49 6.25 -11.82
N TYR A 55 -2.71 6.80 -11.85
CA TYR A 55 -3.89 6.03 -12.26
C TYR A 55 -3.82 5.54 -13.71
N VAL A 56 -3.33 6.37 -14.64
CA VAL A 56 -3.16 5.98 -16.04
C VAL A 56 -2.11 4.86 -16.18
N GLU A 57 -1.02 4.93 -15.43
CA GLU A 57 0.01 3.90 -15.41
C GLU A 57 -0.50 2.59 -14.80
N TRP A 58 -1.13 2.64 -13.62
CA TRP A 58 -1.71 1.48 -12.97
C TRP A 58 -2.82 0.84 -13.79
N LYS A 59 -3.59 1.62 -14.54
CA LYS A 59 -4.55 1.08 -15.49
C LYS A 59 -3.86 0.25 -16.57
N LYS A 60 -2.74 0.72 -17.13
CA LYS A 60 -1.98 -0.05 -18.13
C LYS A 60 -1.44 -1.35 -17.55
N THR A 61 -1.06 -1.35 -16.27
CA THR A 61 -0.47 -2.51 -15.59
C THR A 61 -1.49 -3.51 -15.06
N TYR A 62 -2.60 -3.04 -14.48
CA TYR A 62 -3.57 -3.85 -13.72
C TYR A 62 -4.95 -3.95 -14.38
N GLY A 63 -5.27 -3.10 -15.36
CA GLY A 63 -6.54 -3.12 -16.11
C GLY A 63 -7.57 -2.10 -15.61
N ASP A 64 -8.85 -2.41 -15.85
CA ASP A 64 -9.98 -1.49 -15.61
C ASP A 64 -10.44 -1.42 -14.14
N ILE A 65 -9.96 -2.34 -13.29
CA ILE A 65 -10.24 -2.37 -11.86
C ILE A 65 -8.91 -2.37 -11.12
N VAL A 66 -8.63 -1.30 -10.38
CA VAL A 66 -7.40 -1.15 -9.59
C VAL A 66 -7.74 -0.93 -8.14
N TYR A 67 -7.16 -1.74 -7.26
CA TYR A 67 -7.24 -1.53 -5.81
C TYR A 67 -6.04 -0.73 -5.30
N LEU A 68 -6.29 0.25 -4.46
CA LEU A 68 -5.28 1.03 -3.77
C LEU A 68 -5.73 1.34 -2.34
N ARG A 69 -4.77 1.60 -1.47
CA ARG A 69 -5.03 1.98 -0.08
C ARG A 69 -4.52 3.37 0.18
N LEU A 70 -5.33 4.24 0.77
CA LEU A 70 -4.92 5.57 1.22
C LEU A 70 -5.08 5.64 2.73
N PHE A 71 -3.97 5.59 3.46
CA PHE A 71 -3.98 5.43 4.92
C PHE A 71 -4.86 4.25 5.39
N ASN A 72 -5.99 4.58 6.03
CA ASN A 72 -6.98 3.64 6.55
C ASN A 72 -8.20 3.49 5.64
N GLN A 73 -8.13 3.97 4.40
CA GLN A 73 -9.19 3.89 3.41
C GLN A 73 -8.79 2.95 2.28
N ASP A 74 -9.66 1.99 2.01
CA ASP A 74 -9.57 1.11 0.86
C ASP A 74 -10.29 1.77 -0.32
N VAL A 75 -9.58 1.95 -1.44
CA VAL A 75 -10.06 2.66 -2.62
C VAL A 75 -10.02 1.70 -3.81
N ILE A 76 -11.14 1.60 -4.52
CA ILE A 76 -11.24 0.86 -5.78
C ILE A 76 -11.47 1.88 -6.88
N VAL A 77 -10.53 1.94 -7.82
CA VAL A 77 -10.66 2.76 -9.02
C VAL A 77 -11.27 1.89 -10.11
N LEU A 78 -12.45 2.30 -10.57
CA LEU A 78 -13.20 1.64 -11.64
C LEU A 78 -13.18 2.53 -12.89
N ARG A 79 -12.94 1.92 -14.05
CA ARG A 79 -13.19 2.56 -15.33
C ARG A 79 -14.56 2.12 -15.87
N ALA A 80 -15.33 3.06 -16.39
CA ALA A 80 -16.51 2.74 -17.18
C ALA A 80 -16.12 1.92 -18.42
N PRO A 81 -16.90 0.89 -18.79
CA PRO A 81 -16.65 0.10 -19.99
C PRO A 81 -16.66 1.01 -21.22
N SER A 82 -15.66 0.88 -22.09
CA SER A 82 -15.50 1.73 -23.29
C SER A 82 -16.45 1.36 -24.44
N GLY A 83 -17.67 0.94 -24.13
CA GLY A 83 -18.62 0.39 -25.10
C GLY A 83 -20.08 0.53 -24.70
N SER A 84 -20.44 1.61 -23.99
CA SER A 84 -21.84 1.98 -23.74
C SER A 84 -22.28 3.16 -24.61
N ASP A 85 -21.89 3.11 -25.89
CA ASP A 85 -22.44 3.93 -26.97
C ASP A 85 -23.17 2.97 -27.94
#